data_AF-A0A2I0IC42-F1
#
_entry.id   AF-A0A2I0IC42-F1
#
_cell.length_a   1.000
_cell.length_b   1.000
_cell.length_c   1.000
_cell.angle_alpha   90.00
_cell.angle_beta   90.00
_cell.angle_gamma   90.00
#
_symmetry.space_group_name_H-M   'P 1'
#
loop_
_entity.id
_entity.type
_entity.pdbx_description
1 polymer ?
#
loop_
_entity_poly.entity_id
_entity_poly.type
_entity_poly.pdbx_seq_one_letter_code
_entity_poly.pdbx_strand_id
1 'polypeptide(L)'
;MAGLAAIEIAQKVSKVWRSLQAEWRNAKKGTLKSGKRARRRDRINLPSQNRGGAGCSTSSSSETSASYIIAEDRLSGRGRISWQDIYSVAVKWRQISEPCDPVVWVNKLSEEFNAGFGSHTPMILGQAKVVRYYPNYERTLDVAKTIIKEKAYVRSKTDGIIDLSKDGKLEEIMNAKSCSDLYKAVGEDFWLATGCNSTALEGKQLEGTRITHGYDFAIRTPCTPARWEDFDEEMQAAWENLCNTFCGENYGSTDFGVLEKMRDAILRITYYWYNFMPLSRGTAAVGFVVLLGLLLAANMEFTGSIPKGLQVDWEAILNFHPNSFTDSVKSWLYPSLNVSTSWKEYPDVMSTLSTTASVVAALSHCDDQTA
;
A
#
# COMPACT_ATOMS: atom_id res chain seq x y z
N MET A 1 -19.03 1.08 3.57
CA MET A 1 -17.97 0.46 2.75
C MET A 1 -16.71 0.18 3.56
N ALA A 2 -16.04 1.22 4.09
CA ALA A 2 -14.73 1.07 4.75
C ALA A 2 -14.70 0.02 5.87
N GLY A 3 -15.76 -0.07 6.69
CA GLY A 3 -15.89 -1.10 7.72
C GLY A 3 -15.91 -2.53 7.18
N LEU A 4 -16.75 -2.82 6.18
CA LEU A 4 -16.81 -4.14 5.54
C LEU A 4 -15.48 -4.51 4.87
N ALA A 5 -14.84 -3.55 4.20
CA ALA A 5 -13.52 -3.75 3.60
C ALA A 5 -12.45 -4.09 4.65
N ALA A 6 -12.42 -3.37 5.78
CA ALA A 6 -11.49 -3.64 6.87
C ALA A 6 -11.73 -5.00 7.52
N ILE A 7 -13.00 -5.41 7.70
CA ILE A 7 -13.36 -6.74 8.22
C ILE A 7 -12.93 -7.85 7.25
N GLU A 8 -13.19 -7.70 5.94
CA GLU A 8 -12.78 -8.69 4.94
C GLU A 8 -11.24 -8.84 4.90
N ILE A 9 -10.52 -7.72 4.96
CA ILE A 9 -9.05 -7.71 5.08
C ILE A 9 -8.64 -8.45 6.35
N ALA A 10 -9.25 -8.14 7.49
CA ALA A 10 -8.92 -8.80 8.75
C ALA A 10 -9.14 -10.32 8.71
N GLN A 11 -10.26 -10.76 8.14
CA GLN A 11 -10.58 -12.17 7.93
C GLN A 11 -9.56 -12.86 6.99
N LYS A 12 -9.16 -12.21 5.89
CA LYS A 12 -8.20 -12.74 4.92
C LYS A 12 -6.78 -12.83 5.51
N VAL A 13 -6.32 -11.75 6.16
CA VAL A 13 -5.00 -11.68 6.81
C VAL A 13 -4.89 -12.65 7.98
N SER A 14 -5.95 -12.80 8.78
CA SER A 14 -5.97 -13.78 9.87
C SER A 14 -5.84 -15.23 9.38
N LYS A 15 -6.43 -15.59 8.24
CA LYS A 15 -6.24 -16.92 7.62
C LYS A 15 -4.76 -17.15 7.26
N VAL A 16 -4.10 -16.11 6.73
CA VAL A 16 -2.68 -16.15 6.34
C VAL A 16 -1.78 -16.32 7.55
N TRP A 17 -1.95 -15.47 8.57
CA TRP A 17 -1.15 -15.56 9.79
C TRP A 17 -1.38 -16.87 10.54
N ARG A 18 -2.60 -17.44 10.53
CA ARG A 18 -2.84 -18.80 11.06
C ARG A 18 -2.03 -19.86 10.32
N SER A 19 -1.95 -19.78 9.00
CA SER A 19 -1.16 -20.72 8.19
C SER A 19 0.33 -20.60 8.52
N LEU A 20 0.86 -19.37 8.55
CA LEU A 20 2.25 -19.10 8.89
C LEU A 20 2.59 -19.54 10.32
N GLN A 21 1.67 -19.35 11.28
CA GLN A 21 1.84 -19.83 12.64
C GLN A 21 1.88 -21.36 12.72
N ALA A 22 1.10 -22.06 11.90
CA ALA A 22 1.16 -23.52 11.80
C ALA A 22 2.51 -23.99 11.22
N GLU A 23 3.00 -23.32 10.18
CA GLU A 23 4.33 -23.56 9.60
C GLU A 23 5.44 -23.36 10.63
N TRP A 24 5.42 -22.25 11.36
CA TRP A 24 6.40 -21.94 12.42
C TRP A 24 6.40 -23.00 13.53
N ARG A 25 5.22 -23.45 13.99
CA ARG A 25 5.08 -24.52 14.98
C ARG A 25 5.64 -25.85 14.49
N ASN A 26 5.44 -26.17 13.20
CA ASN A 26 5.98 -27.38 12.59
C ASN A 26 7.50 -27.31 12.46
N ALA A 27 8.05 -26.16 12.11
CA ALA A 27 9.50 -25.93 12.05
C ALA A 27 10.17 -26.11 13.42
N LYS A 28 9.61 -25.54 14.50
CA LYS A 28 10.09 -25.74 15.89
C LYS A 28 10.06 -27.22 16.31
N LYS A 29 8.98 -27.94 15.95
CA LYS A 29 8.85 -29.39 16.23
C LYS A 29 9.85 -30.23 15.43
N GLY A 30 10.22 -29.80 14.21
CA GLY A 30 11.22 -30.46 13.37
C GLY A 30 12.64 -30.29 13.91
N THR A 31 12.98 -29.12 14.47
CA THR A 31 14.27 -28.87 15.13
C THR A 31 14.43 -29.65 16.44
N LEU A 32 13.34 -29.88 17.17
CA LEU A 32 13.33 -30.72 18.39
C LEU A 32 13.42 -32.24 18.11
N LYS A 33 13.14 -32.70 16.88
CA LYS A 33 13.11 -34.13 16.50
C LYS A 33 14.38 -34.63 15.80
N SER A 34 15.45 -33.84 15.71
CA SER A 34 16.74 -34.33 15.18
C SER A 34 17.49 -35.28 16.14
N GLY A 35 16.96 -35.52 17.35
CA GLY A 35 17.41 -36.59 18.24
C GLY A 35 16.77 -37.94 17.92
N LYS A 36 17.51 -38.80 17.21
CA LYS A 36 17.31 -40.26 17.06
C LYS A 36 15.92 -40.74 16.59
N ARG A 37 15.77 -40.96 15.27
CA ARG A 37 14.99 -42.12 14.76
C ARG A 37 15.75 -42.83 13.66
N ALA A 38 15.98 -44.12 13.89
CA ALA A 38 16.71 -45.04 13.03
C ALA A 38 16.06 -45.15 11.64
N ARG A 39 16.91 -45.19 10.61
CA ARG A 39 16.55 -45.53 9.24
C ARG A 39 15.81 -46.88 9.21
N ARG A 40 14.51 -46.87 8.90
CA ARG A 40 13.83 -48.05 8.36
C ARG A 40 13.68 -47.83 6.86
N ARG A 41 14.30 -48.72 6.11
CA ARG A 41 14.45 -48.73 4.65
C ARG A 41 13.11 -49.17 4.06
N ASP A 42 12.29 -48.24 3.56
CA ASP A 42 11.09 -48.59 2.80
C ASP A 42 11.41 -48.68 1.30
N ARG A 43 11.03 -49.83 0.75
CA ARG A 43 11.20 -50.27 -0.64
C ARG A 43 10.51 -49.31 -1.62
N ILE A 44 11.25 -48.91 -2.65
CA ILE A 44 10.74 -48.29 -3.86
C ILE A 44 10.02 -49.37 -4.67
N ASN A 45 8.70 -49.27 -4.83
CA ASN A 45 7.95 -50.02 -5.84
C ASN A 45 7.71 -49.09 -7.03
N LEU A 46 8.43 -49.33 -8.13
CA LEU A 46 8.13 -48.77 -9.46
C LEU A 46 6.98 -49.57 -10.09
N PRO A 47 5.93 -48.95 -10.64
CA PRO A 47 5.07 -49.60 -11.61
C PRO A 47 5.67 -49.52 -13.02
N SER A 48 5.65 -50.64 -13.72
CA SER A 48 6.20 -50.86 -15.06
C SER A 48 5.37 -50.20 -16.17
N GLN A 49 6.04 -49.84 -17.27
CA GLN A 49 5.43 -49.41 -18.53
C GLN A 49 5.22 -50.59 -19.50
N ASN A 50 4.07 -50.55 -20.17
CA ASN A 50 3.75 -50.94 -21.56
C ASN A 50 2.66 -52.02 -21.75
N ARG A 51 1.56 -51.63 -22.42
CA ARG A 51 1.21 -52.09 -23.79
C ARG A 51 -0.08 -51.43 -24.34
N GLY A 52 0.09 -50.75 -25.48
CA GLY A 52 -0.73 -50.75 -26.72
C GLY A 52 -2.26 -50.62 -26.70
N GLY A 53 -2.79 -49.72 -27.56
CA GLY A 53 -4.17 -49.80 -28.06
C GLY A 53 -4.65 -48.50 -28.73
N ALA A 54 -5.03 -48.57 -30.00
CA ALA A 54 -5.37 -47.48 -30.90
C ALA A 54 -6.81 -46.92 -30.72
N GLY A 55 -7.05 -45.69 -31.22
CA GLY A 55 -8.34 -45.35 -31.84
C GLY A 55 -9.03 -44.03 -31.44
N CYS A 56 -9.18 -43.16 -32.45
CA CYS A 56 -10.31 -42.25 -32.72
C CYS A 56 -10.48 -40.93 -31.94
N SER A 57 -10.35 -39.85 -32.70
CA SER A 57 -10.91 -38.52 -32.44
C SER A 57 -12.43 -38.51 -32.58
N THR A 58 -13.15 -37.77 -31.73
CA THR A 58 -14.30 -36.94 -32.13
C THR A 58 -14.43 -35.74 -31.19
N SER A 59 -14.59 -34.59 -31.81
CA SER A 59 -14.98 -33.31 -31.21
C SER A 59 -16.47 -33.31 -30.86
N SER A 60 -16.82 -32.76 -29.72
CA SER A 60 -18.13 -32.11 -29.54
C SER A 60 -17.92 -30.78 -28.84
N SER A 61 -18.24 -29.71 -29.57
CA SER A 61 -18.32 -28.34 -29.10
C SER A 61 -19.61 -28.16 -28.30
N SER A 62 -19.52 -27.66 -27.08
CA SER A 62 -20.62 -27.00 -26.38
C SER A 62 -20.12 -25.70 -25.75
N GLU A 63 -20.91 -24.66 -25.96
CA GLU A 63 -20.59 -23.24 -25.88
C GLU A 63 -20.18 -22.71 -24.49
N THR A 64 -19.21 -21.80 -24.57
CA THR A 64 -18.97 -20.58 -23.78
C THR A 64 -19.85 -20.35 -22.55
N SER A 65 -19.26 -20.49 -21.37
CA SER A 65 -19.64 -19.72 -20.18
C SER A 65 -18.39 -19.08 -19.59
N ALA A 66 -18.50 -17.79 -19.29
CA ALA A 66 -17.41 -16.90 -18.90
C ALA A 66 -16.68 -17.40 -17.63
N SER A 67 -15.49 -17.97 -17.82
CA SER A 67 -14.56 -18.30 -16.74
C SER A 67 -13.15 -17.84 -17.11
N TYR A 68 -12.97 -16.55 -17.36
CA TYR A 68 -11.67 -15.97 -17.74
C TYR A 68 -10.91 -15.31 -16.58
N ILE A 69 -11.23 -15.61 -15.30
CA ILE A 69 -10.46 -15.09 -14.14
C ILE A 69 -9.80 -16.20 -13.30
N ILE A 70 -10.01 -17.49 -13.58
CA ILE A 70 -9.44 -18.58 -12.76
C ILE A 70 -8.17 -19.21 -13.38
N ALA A 71 -7.72 -18.72 -14.54
CA ALA A 71 -6.70 -19.42 -15.33
C ALA A 71 -5.26 -18.87 -15.25
N GLU A 72 -4.92 -18.02 -14.28
CA GLU A 72 -3.51 -17.62 -14.04
C GLU A 72 -2.93 -18.11 -12.70
N ASP A 73 -3.71 -18.81 -11.86
CA ASP A 73 -3.30 -19.15 -10.49
C ASP A 73 -2.75 -20.59 -10.34
N ARG A 74 -2.07 -21.12 -11.36
CA ARG A 74 -1.61 -22.53 -11.37
C ARG A 74 -0.16 -22.79 -11.70
N LEU A 75 0.73 -21.83 -11.48
CA LEU A 75 2.17 -22.07 -11.68
C LEU A 75 3.04 -21.40 -10.60
N SER A 76 2.95 -21.88 -9.35
CA SER A 76 4.07 -22.17 -8.41
C SER A 76 3.55 -22.36 -6.97
N GLY A 77 4.27 -23.13 -6.14
CA GLY A 77 3.73 -23.86 -4.98
C GLY A 77 2.93 -23.05 -3.93
N ARG A 78 1.87 -23.67 -3.35
CA ARG A 78 1.03 -23.17 -2.23
C ARG A 78 1.06 -21.63 -2.11
N GLY A 79 0.32 -20.96 -3.00
CA GLY A 79 0.29 -19.50 -3.13
C GLY A 79 0.16 -18.79 -1.79
N ARG A 80 1.26 -18.17 -1.34
CA ARG A 80 1.25 -17.22 -0.22
C ARG A 80 0.64 -15.93 -0.74
N ILE A 81 -0.25 -15.33 0.05
CA ILE A 81 -0.87 -14.04 -0.29
C ILE A 81 0.22 -12.96 -0.40
N SER A 82 0.15 -12.15 -1.45
CA SER A 82 1.02 -10.99 -1.63
C SER A 82 0.46 -9.76 -0.90
N TRP A 83 1.27 -8.70 -0.80
CA TRP A 83 0.78 -7.39 -0.37
C TRP A 83 -0.33 -6.90 -1.31
N GLN A 84 -0.16 -7.10 -2.61
CA GLN A 84 -1.09 -6.63 -3.64
C GLN A 84 -2.47 -7.29 -3.51
N ASP A 85 -2.51 -8.57 -3.11
CA ASP A 85 -3.76 -9.30 -2.86
C ASP A 85 -4.57 -8.73 -1.69
N ILE A 86 -3.91 -8.13 -0.70
CA ILE A 86 -4.57 -7.47 0.43
C ILE A 86 -5.13 -6.12 0.00
N TYR A 87 -4.31 -5.30 -0.66
CA TYR A 87 -4.72 -3.99 -1.15
C TYR A 87 -5.82 -4.08 -2.21
N SER A 88 -5.82 -5.13 -3.04
CA SER A 88 -6.86 -5.38 -4.05
C SER A 88 -8.26 -5.57 -3.44
N VAL A 89 -8.36 -6.04 -2.20
CA VAL A 89 -9.64 -6.12 -1.48
C VAL A 89 -10.21 -4.72 -1.28
N ALA A 90 -9.42 -3.82 -0.70
CA ALA A 90 -9.85 -2.43 -0.49
C ALA A 90 -10.10 -1.69 -1.81
N VAL A 91 -9.31 -1.93 -2.85
CA VAL A 91 -9.54 -1.38 -4.20
C VAL A 91 -10.90 -1.81 -4.75
N LYS A 92 -11.24 -3.10 -4.67
CA LYS A 92 -12.54 -3.62 -5.11
C LYS A 92 -13.70 -2.95 -4.36
N TRP A 93 -13.59 -2.85 -3.04
CA TRP A 93 -14.59 -2.15 -2.23
C TRP A 93 -14.75 -0.67 -2.61
N ARG A 94 -13.63 0.00 -2.93
CA ARG A 94 -13.65 1.40 -3.37
C ARG A 94 -14.26 1.57 -4.77
N GLN A 95 -14.07 0.62 -5.67
CA GLN A 95 -14.71 0.61 -6.99
C GLN A 95 -16.23 0.42 -6.89
N ILE A 96 -16.69 -0.48 -6.01
CA ILE A 96 -18.12 -0.78 -5.87
C ILE A 96 -18.88 0.35 -5.18
N SER A 97 -18.28 0.97 -4.16
CA SER A 97 -18.96 2.01 -3.37
C SER A 97 -19.10 3.36 -4.07
N GLU A 98 -18.20 3.67 -5.00
CA GLU A 98 -18.21 4.92 -5.75
C GLU A 98 -17.96 4.62 -7.24
N PRO A 99 -18.92 4.01 -7.94
CA PRO A 99 -18.75 3.55 -9.33
C PRO A 99 -18.50 4.70 -10.31
N CYS A 100 -18.88 5.92 -9.96
CA CYS A 100 -18.63 7.13 -10.75
C CYS A 100 -17.22 7.71 -10.56
N ASP A 101 -16.43 7.17 -9.62
CA ASP A 101 -15.05 7.59 -9.38
C ASP A 101 -14.10 6.38 -9.48
N PRO A 102 -13.74 5.97 -10.72
CA PRO A 102 -13.05 4.72 -10.97
C PRO A 102 -11.63 4.73 -10.40
N VAL A 103 -11.35 3.74 -9.57
CA VAL A 103 -10.03 3.47 -9.01
C VAL A 103 -9.42 2.28 -9.73
N VAL A 104 -8.28 2.46 -10.38
CA VAL A 104 -7.58 1.38 -11.11
C VAL A 104 -6.10 1.37 -10.76
N TRP A 105 -5.47 0.21 -10.87
CA TRP A 105 -4.02 0.06 -10.76
C TRP A 105 -3.34 0.69 -11.96
N VAL A 106 -2.39 1.60 -11.75
CA VAL A 106 -1.78 2.35 -12.85
C VAL A 106 -0.99 1.45 -13.79
N ASN A 107 -0.32 0.40 -13.29
CA ASN A 107 0.39 -0.56 -14.13
C ASN A 107 -0.52 -1.40 -15.06
N LYS A 108 -1.84 -1.27 -14.95
CA LYS A 108 -2.81 -1.88 -15.88
C LYS A 108 -3.25 -0.93 -17.00
N LEU A 109 -2.80 0.34 -16.98
CA LEU A 109 -3.06 1.34 -18.01
C LEU A 109 -1.85 1.41 -18.95
N SER A 110 -1.75 0.52 -19.93
CA SER A 110 -0.51 0.26 -20.68
C SER A 110 0.26 1.50 -21.16
N GLU A 111 -0.36 2.35 -21.99
CA GLU A 111 0.34 3.51 -22.57
C GLU A 111 0.60 4.58 -21.51
N GLU A 112 -0.38 4.81 -20.63
CA GLU A 112 -0.30 5.77 -19.54
C GLU A 112 0.78 5.40 -18.52
N PHE A 113 0.91 4.11 -18.19
CA PHE A 113 1.94 3.57 -17.31
C PHE A 113 3.33 3.80 -17.87
N ASN A 114 3.52 3.51 -19.16
CA ASN A 114 4.79 3.76 -19.85
C ASN A 114 5.13 5.24 -19.90
N ALA A 115 4.13 6.12 -19.98
CA ALA A 115 4.29 7.58 -19.88
C ALA A 115 4.52 8.07 -18.44
N GLY A 116 4.50 7.19 -17.44
CA GLY A 116 4.65 7.55 -16.03
C GLY A 116 3.44 8.29 -15.46
N PHE A 117 2.23 8.05 -16.02
CA PHE A 117 0.97 8.54 -15.46
C PHE A 117 0.92 8.26 -13.97
N GLY A 118 0.30 9.17 -13.22
CA GLY A 118 0.29 9.08 -11.78
C GLY A 118 -0.58 10.16 -11.16
N SER A 119 -0.46 10.30 -9.85
CA SER A 119 -1.27 11.25 -9.12
C SER A 119 -0.94 12.69 -9.51
N HIS A 120 -1.94 13.57 -9.56
CA HIS A 120 -1.74 15.02 -9.62
C HIS A 120 -2.64 15.67 -8.59
N THR A 121 -2.03 16.26 -7.57
CA THR A 121 -2.71 16.80 -6.40
C THR A 121 -2.30 18.25 -6.20
N PRO A 122 -3.02 19.21 -6.81
CA PRO A 122 -2.71 20.63 -6.68
C PRO A 122 -3.11 21.15 -5.29
N MET A 123 -2.19 21.90 -4.66
CA MET A 123 -2.51 22.75 -3.51
C MET A 123 -2.98 24.12 -3.99
N ILE A 124 -2.37 24.60 -5.08
CA ILE A 124 -2.77 25.80 -5.83
C ILE A 124 -2.97 25.38 -7.28
N LEU A 125 -4.14 25.72 -7.84
CA LEU A 125 -4.50 25.50 -9.24
C LEU A 125 -4.72 26.88 -9.89
N GLY A 126 -3.74 27.37 -10.64
CA GLY A 126 -3.70 28.77 -11.08
C GLY A 126 -3.79 29.76 -9.92
N GLN A 127 -4.91 30.48 -9.80
CA GLN A 127 -5.16 31.42 -8.70
C GLN A 127 -5.97 30.81 -7.55
N ALA A 128 -6.49 29.59 -7.71
CA ALA A 128 -7.38 28.96 -6.75
C ALA A 128 -6.61 28.14 -5.70
N LYS A 129 -6.99 28.28 -4.44
CA LYS A 129 -6.52 27.43 -3.33
C LYS A 129 -7.41 26.20 -3.25
N VAL A 130 -6.83 25.01 -3.42
CA VAL A 130 -7.59 23.76 -3.37
C VAL A 130 -7.88 23.42 -1.91
N VAL A 131 -9.13 23.61 -1.48
CA VAL A 131 -9.57 23.50 -0.07
C VAL A 131 -9.02 22.26 0.62
N ARG A 132 -9.03 21.11 -0.05
CA ARG A 132 -8.58 19.85 0.52
C ARG A 132 -7.08 19.81 0.78
N TYR A 133 -6.24 20.38 -0.08
CA TYR A 133 -4.79 20.16 -0.06
C TYR A 133 -3.99 21.40 0.34
N TYR A 134 -4.57 22.59 0.20
CA TYR A 134 -3.96 23.85 0.59
C TYR A 134 -3.47 23.89 2.05
N PRO A 135 -4.08 23.19 3.03
CA PRO A 135 -3.51 23.11 4.38
C PRO A 135 -2.05 22.59 4.45
N ASN A 136 -1.59 21.83 3.44
CA ASN A 136 -0.20 21.34 3.38
C ASN A 136 0.74 22.26 2.58
N TYR A 137 0.26 23.41 2.10
CA TYR A 137 1.01 24.34 1.25
C TYR A 137 2.33 24.78 1.88
N GLU A 138 2.29 25.30 3.11
CA GLU A 138 3.46 25.83 3.79
C GLU A 138 4.49 24.73 4.06
N ARG A 139 4.04 23.58 4.58
CA ARG A 139 4.90 22.40 4.80
C ARG A 139 5.57 21.93 3.52
N THR A 140 4.84 21.94 2.40
CA THR A 140 5.38 21.49 1.11
C THR A 140 6.37 22.50 0.54
N LEU A 141 6.13 23.80 0.73
CA LEU A 141 7.07 24.85 0.38
C LEU A 141 8.38 24.71 1.17
N ASP A 142 8.30 24.44 2.47
CA ASP A 142 9.47 24.25 3.33
C ASP A 142 10.26 22.99 2.97
N VAL A 143 9.57 21.88 2.68
CA VAL A 143 10.19 20.64 2.17
C VAL A 143 10.89 20.91 0.83
N ALA A 144 10.25 21.61 -0.10
CA ALA A 144 10.87 21.98 -1.38
C ALA A 144 12.16 22.78 -1.17
N LYS A 145 12.13 23.82 -0.33
CA LYS A 145 13.30 24.63 0.00
C LYS A 145 14.42 23.80 0.64
N THR A 146 14.07 22.88 1.53
CA THR A 146 15.03 21.97 2.19
C THR A 146 15.72 21.08 1.17
N ILE A 147 14.96 20.44 0.27
CA ILE A 147 15.52 19.58 -0.78
C ILE A 147 16.39 20.38 -1.74
N ILE A 148 15.99 21.60 -2.12
CA ILE A 148 16.79 22.48 -2.98
C ILE A 148 18.11 22.84 -2.30
N LYS A 149 18.07 23.17 -1.01
CA LYS A 149 19.27 23.51 -0.24
C LYS A 149 20.26 22.34 -0.19
N GLU A 150 19.76 21.11 -0.05
CA GLU A 150 20.59 19.90 0.01
C GLU A 150 21.15 19.51 -1.37
N LYS A 151 20.33 19.55 -2.42
CA LYS A 151 20.71 19.09 -3.76
C LYS A 151 21.39 20.16 -4.60
N ALA A 152 21.13 21.43 -4.32
CA ALA A 152 21.56 22.59 -5.10
C ALA A 152 21.13 22.58 -6.58
N TYR A 153 20.13 21.78 -6.95
CA TYR A 153 19.53 21.78 -8.28
C TYR A 153 18.04 21.37 -8.23
N VAL A 154 17.32 21.72 -9.28
CA VAL A 154 15.98 21.19 -9.60
C VAL A 154 15.93 20.70 -11.04
N ARG A 155 14.81 20.10 -11.45
CA ARG A 155 14.58 19.65 -12.83
C ARG A 155 13.65 20.61 -13.53
N SER A 156 13.93 20.98 -14.77
CA SER A 156 13.00 21.76 -15.60
C SER A 156 11.80 20.91 -16.01
N LYS A 157 10.79 21.56 -16.60
CA LYS A 157 9.63 20.87 -17.22
C LYS A 157 10.03 19.81 -18.26
N THR A 158 11.19 19.95 -18.90
CA THR A 158 11.74 19.01 -19.89
C THR A 158 12.81 18.08 -19.31
N ASP A 159 12.82 17.90 -17.97
CA ASP A 159 13.76 17.07 -17.21
C ASP A 159 15.24 17.50 -17.27
N GLY A 160 15.51 18.71 -17.77
CA GLY A 160 16.84 19.33 -17.74
C GLY A 160 17.27 19.72 -16.33
N ILE A 161 18.57 19.74 -16.03
CA ILE A 161 19.07 20.16 -14.72
C ILE A 161 19.14 21.69 -14.68
N ILE A 162 18.51 22.29 -13.68
CA ILE A 162 18.65 23.70 -13.34
C ILE A 162 19.57 23.78 -12.13
N ASP A 163 20.83 24.18 -12.37
CA ASP A 163 21.82 24.40 -11.31
C ASP A 163 21.45 25.65 -10.52
N LEU A 164 21.31 25.51 -9.20
CA LEU A 164 20.94 26.58 -8.28
C LEU A 164 22.11 26.97 -7.37
N SER A 165 23.27 26.33 -7.50
CA SER A 165 24.45 26.57 -6.64
C SER A 165 25.13 27.91 -6.84
N LYS A 166 24.75 28.66 -7.89
CA LYS A 166 25.41 29.91 -8.31
C LYS A 166 24.50 31.11 -8.13
N ASP A 167 25.10 32.30 -8.28
CA ASP A 167 24.40 33.58 -8.43
C ASP A 167 23.48 33.98 -7.27
N GLY A 168 23.73 33.46 -6.05
CA GLY A 168 22.93 33.77 -4.87
C GLY A 168 21.52 33.16 -4.87
N LYS A 169 21.22 32.27 -5.82
CA LYS A 169 19.88 31.68 -5.97
C LYS A 169 19.45 30.87 -4.75
N LEU A 170 20.38 30.17 -4.09
CA LEU A 170 20.06 29.45 -2.86
C LEU A 170 19.61 30.40 -1.75
N GLU A 171 20.27 31.54 -1.55
CA GLU A 171 19.82 32.53 -0.56
C GLU A 171 18.43 33.08 -0.91
N GLU A 172 18.18 33.41 -2.18
CA GLU A 172 16.86 33.88 -2.64
C GLU A 172 15.76 32.84 -2.38
N ILE A 173 16.02 31.57 -2.71
CA ILE A 173 15.10 30.46 -2.48
C ILE A 173 14.84 30.25 -1.00
N MET A 174 15.86 30.33 -0.15
CA MET A 174 15.68 30.20 1.30
C MET A 174 14.86 31.36 1.90
N ASN A 175 14.92 32.55 1.28
CA ASN A 175 14.14 33.72 1.67
C ASN A 175 12.73 33.77 1.06
N ALA A 176 12.42 32.90 0.09
CA ALA A 176 11.10 32.82 -0.51
C ALA A 176 10.02 32.50 0.54
N LYS A 177 8.95 33.32 0.55
CA LYS A 177 7.80 33.20 1.47
C LYS A 177 6.56 32.62 0.82
N SER A 178 6.59 32.49 -0.50
CA SER A 178 5.52 31.93 -1.31
C SER A 178 6.08 31.12 -2.47
N CYS A 179 5.25 30.28 -3.06
CA CYS A 179 5.56 29.60 -4.31
C CYS A 179 5.87 30.60 -5.44
N SER A 180 5.21 31.76 -5.49
CA SER A 180 5.55 32.79 -6.49
C SER A 180 6.96 33.35 -6.31
N ASP A 181 7.41 33.55 -5.07
CA ASP A 181 8.80 33.97 -4.79
C ASP A 181 9.78 32.85 -5.17
N LEU A 182 9.43 31.60 -4.85
CA LEU A 182 10.21 30.43 -5.21
C LEU A 182 10.35 30.29 -6.74
N TYR A 183 9.27 30.49 -7.49
CA TYR A 183 9.28 30.50 -8.96
C TYR A 183 10.21 31.55 -9.51
N LYS A 184 10.11 32.79 -8.99
CA LYS A 184 10.95 33.91 -9.43
C LYS A 184 12.43 33.63 -9.18
N ALA A 185 12.78 33.04 -8.04
CA ALA A 185 14.15 32.70 -7.70
C ALA A 185 14.73 31.58 -8.60
N VAL A 186 13.92 30.58 -8.95
CA VAL A 186 14.35 29.53 -9.90
C VAL A 186 14.44 30.07 -11.33
N GLY A 187 13.40 30.79 -11.77
CA GLY A 187 13.32 31.51 -13.05
C GLY A 187 12.52 30.81 -14.13
N GLU A 188 12.06 29.57 -13.92
CA GLU A 188 11.29 28.79 -14.90
C GLU A 188 10.45 27.69 -14.23
N ASP A 189 9.61 26.99 -15.00
CA ASP A 189 8.85 25.82 -14.55
C ASP A 189 9.79 24.68 -14.14
N PHE A 190 9.60 24.17 -12.93
CA PHE A 190 10.48 23.15 -12.37
C PHE A 190 9.74 22.08 -11.56
N TRP A 191 10.44 21.00 -11.28
CA TRP A 191 10.05 20.00 -10.33
C TRP A 191 11.26 19.47 -9.54
N LEU A 192 10.97 18.89 -8.39
CA LEU A 192 11.95 18.16 -7.58
C LEU A 192 11.26 16.98 -6.90
N ALA A 193 11.97 15.87 -6.72
CA ALA A 193 11.43 14.73 -6.01
C ALA A 193 11.72 14.81 -4.50
N THR A 194 10.69 14.59 -3.69
CA THR A 194 10.88 14.10 -2.33
C THR A 194 11.57 12.74 -2.40
N GLY A 195 12.27 12.36 -1.35
CA GLY A 195 12.88 11.05 -1.28
C GLY A 195 12.19 10.18 -0.25
N CYS A 196 12.50 8.89 -0.31
CA CYS A 196 11.97 7.91 0.63
C CYS A 196 13.07 6.89 0.93
N ASN A 197 13.53 6.80 2.18
CA ASN A 197 14.53 5.80 2.54
C ASN A 197 13.98 4.38 2.44
N SER A 198 14.70 3.53 1.72
CA SER A 198 14.40 2.10 1.64
C SER A 198 14.76 1.41 2.95
N THR A 199 13.92 0.46 3.36
CA THR A 199 14.22 -0.51 4.43
C THR A 199 14.48 -1.91 3.88
N ALA A 200 14.15 -2.15 2.61
CA ALA A 200 14.50 -3.38 1.90
C ALA A 200 15.99 -3.38 1.46
N LEU A 201 16.50 -2.24 1.01
CA LEU A 201 17.84 -2.08 0.44
C LEU A 201 18.61 -0.99 1.20
N GLU A 202 19.60 -1.42 1.98
CA GLU A 202 20.41 -0.52 2.79
C GLU A 202 21.09 0.57 1.95
N GLY A 203 20.91 1.84 2.36
CA GLY A 203 21.47 3.00 1.67
C GLY A 203 20.73 3.42 0.39
N LYS A 204 19.72 2.68 -0.07
CA LYS A 204 18.91 3.08 -1.24
C LYS A 204 17.91 4.16 -0.85
N GLN A 205 17.88 5.24 -1.63
CA GLN A 205 16.88 6.30 -1.56
C GLN A 205 15.95 6.17 -2.76
N LEU A 206 14.69 5.83 -2.50
CA LEU A 206 13.65 5.74 -3.52
C LEU A 206 13.19 7.15 -3.94
N GLU A 207 12.81 7.31 -5.22
CA GLU A 207 12.13 8.51 -5.69
C GLU A 207 10.72 8.56 -5.08
N GLY A 208 10.46 9.52 -4.20
CA GLY A 208 9.15 9.74 -3.59
C GLY A 208 8.18 10.40 -4.56
N THR A 209 7.59 11.50 -4.14
CA THR A 209 6.64 12.29 -4.94
C THR A 209 7.32 13.55 -5.46
N ARG A 210 6.97 14.00 -6.67
CA ARG A 210 7.51 15.24 -7.24
C ARG A 210 6.71 16.43 -6.75
N ILE A 211 7.37 17.42 -6.17
CA ILE A 211 6.81 18.76 -5.98
C ILE A 211 7.03 19.50 -7.30
N THR A 212 5.96 19.95 -7.93
CA THR A 212 6.00 20.62 -9.24
C THR A 212 5.53 22.06 -9.10
N HIS A 213 6.24 22.96 -9.76
CA HIS A 213 5.87 24.36 -9.81
C HIS A 213 5.94 24.95 -11.22
N GLY A 214 4.88 25.68 -11.59
CA GLY A 214 4.70 26.43 -12.82
C GLY A 214 3.42 27.24 -12.69
N TYR A 215 2.42 26.99 -13.53
CA TYR A 215 1.06 27.52 -13.33
C TYR A 215 0.37 27.03 -12.05
N ASP A 216 0.71 25.81 -11.62
CA ASP A 216 0.18 25.18 -10.42
C ASP A 216 1.30 24.99 -9.39
N PHE A 217 0.91 24.87 -8.11
CA PHE A 217 1.78 24.34 -7.07
C PHE A 217 1.16 23.05 -6.55
N ALA A 218 1.79 21.93 -6.90
CA ALA A 218 1.19 20.62 -6.79
C ALA A 218 2.22 19.56 -6.41
N ILE A 219 1.72 18.43 -5.91
CA ILE A 219 2.48 17.19 -5.88
C ILE A 219 2.04 16.29 -7.03
N ARG A 220 3.00 15.60 -7.65
CA ARG A 220 2.81 14.61 -8.71
C ARG A 220 3.62 13.36 -8.43
N THR A 221 2.96 12.23 -8.27
CA THR A 221 3.65 10.97 -7.99
C THR A 221 3.67 10.14 -9.26
N PRO A 222 4.82 10.07 -9.97
CA PRO A 222 4.89 9.28 -11.18
C PRO A 222 4.78 7.78 -10.86
N CYS A 223 4.19 7.01 -11.76
CA CYS A 223 4.23 5.55 -11.71
C CYS A 223 4.99 5.02 -12.93
N THR A 224 6.23 5.46 -13.12
CA THR A 224 7.09 4.90 -14.17
C THR A 224 7.40 3.42 -13.88
N PRO A 225 7.70 2.59 -14.89
CA PRO A 225 8.05 1.19 -14.68
C PRO A 225 9.18 0.97 -13.68
N ALA A 226 10.27 1.73 -13.78
CA ALA A 226 11.40 1.62 -12.84
C ALA A 226 11.01 1.94 -11.40
N ARG A 227 10.20 2.99 -11.19
CA ARG A 227 9.71 3.34 -9.85
C ARG A 227 8.73 2.30 -9.32
N TRP A 228 7.94 1.69 -10.20
CA TRP A 228 7.05 0.61 -9.83
C TRP A 228 7.82 -0.58 -9.27
N GLU A 229 8.88 -1.02 -9.96
CA GLU A 229 9.74 -2.12 -9.51
C GLU A 229 10.38 -1.81 -8.14
N ASP A 230 10.88 -0.59 -7.96
CA ASP A 230 11.45 -0.11 -6.71
C ASP A 230 10.48 -0.22 -5.52
N PHE A 231 9.23 0.20 -5.71
CA PHE A 231 8.22 0.14 -4.65
C PHE A 231 7.57 -1.24 -4.52
N ASP A 232 7.53 -2.06 -5.58
CA ASP A 232 7.07 -3.45 -5.48
C ASP A 232 8.00 -4.27 -4.56
N GLU A 233 9.31 -4.12 -4.74
CA GLU A 233 10.32 -4.73 -3.86
C GLU A 233 10.16 -4.26 -2.41
N GLU A 234 10.01 -2.95 -2.20
CA GLU A 234 9.85 -2.39 -0.85
C GLU A 234 8.54 -2.83 -0.17
N MET A 235 7.43 -2.86 -0.91
CA MET A 235 6.13 -3.34 -0.41
C MET A 235 6.17 -4.83 -0.08
N GLN A 236 6.85 -5.63 -0.90
CA GLN A 236 7.06 -7.05 -0.64
C GLN A 236 7.88 -7.26 0.64
N ALA A 237 9.01 -6.57 0.79
CA ALA A 237 9.84 -6.65 1.99
C ALA A 237 9.07 -6.20 3.26
N ALA A 238 8.31 -5.11 3.17
CA ALA A 238 7.49 -4.62 4.27
C ALA A 238 6.39 -5.63 4.67
N TRP A 239 5.74 -6.27 3.69
CA TRP A 239 4.73 -7.30 3.91
C TRP A 239 5.29 -8.57 4.54
N GLU A 240 6.44 -9.04 4.06
CA GLU A 240 7.13 -10.20 4.64
C GLU A 240 7.56 -9.92 6.07
N ASN A 241 8.14 -8.75 6.33
CA ASN A 241 8.48 -8.34 7.69
C ASN A 241 7.25 -8.31 8.59
N LEU A 242 6.14 -7.74 8.13
CA LEU A 242 4.89 -7.68 8.89
C LEU A 242 4.41 -9.09 9.25
N CYS A 243 4.37 -10.00 8.28
CA CYS A 243 3.99 -11.39 8.49
C CYS A 243 4.92 -12.08 9.50
N ASN A 244 6.23 -11.91 9.36
CA ASN A 244 7.22 -12.50 10.26
C ASN A 244 7.11 -11.96 11.69
N THR A 245 6.79 -10.67 11.85
CA THR A 245 6.67 -10.00 13.15
C THR A 245 5.47 -10.51 13.96
N PHE A 246 4.35 -10.81 13.29
CA PHE A 246 3.16 -11.33 13.96
C PHE A 246 3.22 -12.84 14.24
N CYS A 247 4.03 -13.58 13.48
CA CYS A 247 4.18 -15.01 13.67
C CYS A 247 5.06 -15.35 14.87
N GLY A 248 4.89 -16.56 15.42
CA GLY A 248 5.68 -17.08 16.52
C GLY A 248 5.03 -16.88 17.89
N GLU A 249 5.80 -16.37 18.84
CA GLU A 249 5.41 -16.28 20.26
C GLU A 249 4.41 -15.16 20.52
N ASN A 250 4.39 -14.14 19.65
CA ASN A 250 3.50 -12.98 19.76
C ASN A 250 2.12 -13.22 19.11
N TYR A 251 1.96 -14.33 18.38
CA TYR A 251 0.73 -14.61 17.64
C TYR A 251 -0.48 -14.72 18.58
N GLY A 252 -1.48 -13.87 18.37
CA GLY A 252 -2.69 -13.81 19.18
C GLY A 252 -2.54 -13.09 20.52
N SER A 253 -1.40 -12.43 20.76
CA SER A 253 -1.23 -11.54 21.90
C SER A 253 -2.27 -10.41 21.89
N THR A 254 -2.63 -9.95 23.08
CA THR A 254 -3.45 -8.75 23.31
C THR A 254 -2.67 -7.67 24.08
N ASP A 255 -1.42 -7.94 24.42
CA ASP A 255 -0.55 -7.00 25.12
C ASP A 255 0.05 -6.00 24.12
N PHE A 256 -0.26 -4.72 24.30
CA PHE A 256 0.23 -3.67 23.43
C PHE A 256 1.74 -3.45 23.49
N GLY A 257 2.41 -3.77 24.60
CA GLY A 257 3.87 -3.74 24.67
C GLY A 257 4.49 -4.81 23.77
N VAL A 258 3.92 -6.02 23.78
CA VAL A 258 4.35 -7.12 22.90
C VAL A 258 4.02 -6.82 21.43
N LEU A 259 2.90 -6.15 21.16
CA LEU A 259 2.44 -5.80 19.81
C LEU A 259 3.04 -4.51 19.25
N GLU A 260 3.96 -3.84 19.94
CA GLU A 260 4.53 -2.57 19.47
C GLU A 260 5.23 -2.72 18.11
N LYS A 261 6.12 -3.72 17.99
CA LYS A 261 6.80 -4.03 16.72
C LYS A 261 5.83 -4.36 15.59
N MET A 262 4.68 -4.96 15.94
CA MET A 262 3.64 -5.28 14.98
C MET A 262 2.98 -4.02 14.44
N ARG A 263 2.57 -3.11 15.33
CA ARG A 263 1.99 -1.82 14.93
C ARG A 263 2.97 -1.00 14.09
N ASP A 264 4.25 -1.01 14.45
CA ASP A 264 5.31 -0.33 13.69
C ASP A 264 5.48 -0.94 12.28
N ALA A 265 5.41 -2.26 12.16
CA ALA A 265 5.45 -2.93 10.86
C ALA A 265 4.22 -2.59 9.99
N ILE A 266 3.04 -2.44 10.60
CA ILE A 266 1.82 -2.00 9.90
C ILE A 266 1.98 -0.55 9.41
N LEU A 267 2.49 0.35 10.26
CA LEU A 267 2.77 1.73 9.86
C LEU A 267 3.82 1.80 8.76
N ARG A 268 4.84 0.94 8.78
CA ARG A 268 5.85 0.89 7.73
C ARG A 268 5.30 0.52 6.36
N ILE A 269 4.50 -0.55 6.25
CA ILE A 269 3.87 -0.88 4.94
C ILE A 269 2.89 0.22 4.50
N THR A 270 2.24 0.90 5.44
CA THR A 270 1.36 2.05 5.17
C THR A 270 2.13 3.24 4.62
N TYR A 271 3.31 3.54 5.18
CA TYR A 271 4.21 4.59 4.71
C TYR A 271 4.64 4.38 3.25
N TYR A 272 5.07 3.16 2.91
CA TYR A 272 5.48 2.84 1.55
C TYR A 272 4.32 2.85 0.58
N TRP A 273 3.12 2.42 0.98
CA TRP A 273 1.93 2.53 0.15
C TRP A 273 1.59 3.98 -0.24
N TYR A 274 1.64 4.90 0.74
CA TYR A 274 1.37 6.32 0.48
C TYR A 274 2.45 6.99 -0.34
N ASN A 275 3.71 6.58 -0.22
CA ASN A 275 4.76 7.05 -1.11
C ASN A 275 4.62 6.44 -2.51
N PHE A 276 4.29 5.15 -2.63
CA PHE A 276 4.15 4.45 -3.91
C PHE A 276 3.05 5.07 -4.78
N MET A 277 1.87 5.35 -4.19
CA MET A 277 0.68 5.84 -4.89
C MET A 277 0.32 5.09 -6.18
N PRO A 278 0.15 3.75 -6.16
CA PRO A 278 0.04 2.94 -7.37
C PRO A 278 -1.34 2.98 -8.05
N LEU A 279 -2.28 3.75 -7.52
CA LEU A 279 -3.66 3.84 -8.02
C LEU A 279 -3.90 5.16 -8.74
N SER A 280 -4.73 5.13 -9.78
CA SER A 280 -5.14 6.33 -10.54
C SER A 280 -5.71 7.41 -9.63
N ARG A 281 -6.53 7.01 -8.65
CA ARG A 281 -7.11 7.83 -7.58
C ARG A 281 -7.36 6.94 -6.35
N GLY A 282 -7.63 7.54 -5.19
CA GLY A 282 -8.10 6.78 -4.02
C GLY A 282 -7.03 6.06 -3.19
N THR A 283 -5.73 6.18 -3.51
CA THR A 283 -4.60 5.63 -2.73
C THR A 283 -4.73 5.92 -1.24
N ALA A 284 -5.02 7.16 -0.87
CA ALA A 284 -5.13 7.58 0.53
C ALA A 284 -6.22 6.79 1.29
N ALA A 285 -7.41 6.67 0.70
CA ALA A 285 -8.53 5.96 1.31
C ALA A 285 -8.24 4.45 1.42
N VAL A 286 -7.72 3.85 0.34
CA VAL A 286 -7.34 2.42 0.31
C VAL A 286 -6.28 2.12 1.37
N GLY A 287 -5.24 2.95 1.48
CA GLY A 287 -4.17 2.79 2.46
C GLY A 287 -4.69 2.83 3.89
N PHE A 288 -5.58 3.78 4.19
CA PHE A 288 -6.16 3.88 5.53
C PHE A 288 -7.06 2.69 5.86
N VAL A 289 -7.88 2.22 4.92
CA VAL A 289 -8.73 1.02 5.11
C VAL A 289 -7.87 -0.23 5.36
N VAL A 290 -6.76 -0.39 4.64
CA VAL A 290 -5.83 -1.52 4.85
C VAL A 290 -5.13 -1.41 6.20
N LEU A 291 -4.67 -0.21 6.61
CA LEU A 291 -4.15 0.04 7.96
C LEU A 291 -5.14 -0.44 9.04
N LEU A 292 -6.41 -0.05 8.93
CA LEU A 292 -7.46 -0.47 9.86
C LEU A 292 -7.69 -1.99 9.84
N GLY A 293 -7.74 -2.60 8.65
CA GLY A 293 -7.91 -4.05 8.51
C GLY A 293 -6.75 -4.86 9.09
N LEU A 294 -5.51 -4.38 8.94
CA LEU A 294 -4.32 -5.01 9.52
C LEU A 294 -4.28 -4.90 11.04
N LEU A 295 -4.65 -3.74 11.59
CA LEU A 295 -4.80 -3.57 13.04
C LEU A 295 -5.90 -4.50 13.59
N LEU A 296 -7.05 -4.54 12.92
CA LEU A 296 -8.18 -5.40 13.31
C LEU A 296 -7.79 -6.88 13.27
N ALA A 297 -7.07 -7.33 12.23
CA ALA A 297 -6.53 -8.69 12.14
C ALA A 297 -5.66 -9.06 13.36
N ALA A 298 -4.94 -8.06 13.90
CA ALA A 298 -4.08 -8.17 15.07
C ALA A 298 -4.83 -7.93 16.40
N ASN A 299 -6.17 -7.97 16.38
CA ASN A 299 -7.07 -7.74 17.51
C ASN A 299 -7.02 -6.30 18.07
N MET A 300 -6.64 -5.32 17.25
CA MET A 300 -6.59 -3.91 17.61
C MET A 300 -7.64 -3.14 16.83
N GLU A 301 -8.69 -2.72 17.51
CA GLU A 301 -9.75 -1.90 16.93
C GLU A 301 -9.44 -0.42 17.16
N PHE A 302 -9.37 0.34 16.08
CA PHE A 302 -9.24 1.78 16.15
C PHE A 302 -10.62 2.42 16.33
N THR A 303 -10.81 3.13 17.44
CA THR A 303 -12.09 3.79 17.80
C THR A 303 -12.01 5.31 17.79
N GLY A 304 -10.84 5.86 17.45
CA GLY A 304 -10.61 7.30 17.39
C GLY A 304 -10.96 7.91 16.04
N SER A 305 -10.47 9.12 15.83
CA SER A 305 -10.57 9.85 14.56
C SER A 305 -9.20 10.39 14.17
N ILE A 306 -8.96 10.55 12.87
CA ILE A 306 -7.79 11.30 12.39
C ILE A 306 -7.88 12.73 12.95
N PRO A 307 -6.80 13.27 13.57
CA PRO A 307 -6.80 14.63 14.11
C PRO A 307 -7.21 15.67 13.06
N LYS A 308 -7.94 16.70 13.50
CA LYS A 308 -8.38 17.78 12.61
C LYS A 308 -7.17 18.46 11.97
N GLY A 309 -7.18 18.58 10.64
CA GLY A 309 -6.11 19.19 9.87
C GLY A 309 -4.98 18.24 9.49
N LEU A 310 -4.98 16.99 9.98
CA LEU A 310 -4.00 15.98 9.60
C LEU A 310 -4.47 15.17 8.38
N GLN A 311 -3.56 14.91 7.45
CA GLN A 311 -3.77 14.02 6.31
C GLN A 311 -2.67 12.96 6.32
N VAL A 312 -3.05 11.71 6.58
CA VAL A 312 -2.10 10.62 6.88
C VAL A 312 -1.17 10.32 5.70
N ASP A 313 -1.68 10.42 4.48
CA ASP A 313 -0.89 10.30 3.25
C ASP A 313 0.16 11.42 3.13
N TRP A 314 -0.18 12.65 3.51
CA TRP A 314 0.76 13.77 3.50
C TRP A 314 1.85 13.65 4.58
N GLU A 315 1.53 13.03 5.72
CA GLU A 315 2.56 12.66 6.70
C GLU A 315 3.59 11.70 6.09
N ALA A 316 3.20 10.81 5.18
CA ALA A 316 4.16 9.93 4.53
C ALA A 316 4.91 10.63 3.38
N ILE A 317 4.19 11.41 2.56
CA ILE A 317 4.74 12.06 1.35
C ILE A 317 5.78 13.14 1.70
N LEU A 318 5.57 13.88 2.79
CA LEU A 318 6.44 14.98 3.20
C LEU A 318 7.56 14.58 4.17
N ASN A 319 7.57 13.34 4.66
CA ASN A 319 8.62 12.82 5.53
C ASN A 319 9.55 11.88 4.76
N PHE A 320 10.86 12.16 4.83
CA PHE A 320 11.89 11.37 4.16
C PHE A 320 12.15 10.00 4.82
N HIS A 321 12.01 9.96 6.15
CA HIS A 321 12.29 8.79 6.97
C HIS A 321 10.98 8.11 7.40
N PRO A 322 10.85 6.78 7.23
CA PRO A 322 9.70 6.01 7.71
C PRO A 322 9.41 6.18 9.22
N ASN A 323 10.46 6.40 10.02
CA ASN A 323 10.32 6.59 11.46
C ASN A 323 9.63 7.92 11.80
N SER A 324 9.92 9.01 11.06
CA SER A 324 9.26 10.30 11.27
C SER A 324 7.75 10.22 11.00
N PHE A 325 7.35 9.51 9.94
CA PHE A 325 5.94 9.18 9.68
C PHE A 325 5.34 8.36 10.83
N THR A 326 6.07 7.31 11.24
CA THR A 326 5.64 6.40 12.30
C THR A 326 5.38 7.17 13.59
N ASP A 327 6.29 8.03 14.03
CA ASP A 327 6.15 8.82 15.26
C ASP A 327 4.98 9.81 15.18
N SER A 328 4.79 10.46 14.02
CA SER A 328 3.65 11.35 13.78
C SER A 328 2.32 10.60 13.91
N VAL A 329 2.18 9.45 13.25
CA VAL A 329 0.93 8.66 13.28
C VAL A 329 0.71 7.98 14.63
N LYS A 330 1.77 7.47 15.26
CA LYS A 330 1.74 6.85 16.60
C LYS A 330 1.06 7.72 17.64
N SER A 331 1.36 9.02 17.63
CA SER A 331 0.94 9.99 18.65
C SER A 331 -0.58 10.04 18.87
N TRP A 332 -1.38 9.79 17.83
CA TRP A 332 -2.84 9.82 17.89
C TRP A 332 -3.49 8.46 17.62
N LEU A 333 -2.84 7.61 16.81
CA LEU A 333 -3.37 6.30 16.47
C LEU A 333 -3.34 5.36 17.68
N TYR A 334 -2.18 5.22 18.35
CA TYR A 334 -1.98 4.20 19.39
C TYR A 334 -2.84 4.42 20.63
N PRO A 335 -3.00 5.65 21.16
CA PRO A 335 -3.91 5.90 22.29
C PRO A 335 -5.38 5.57 21.99
N SER A 336 -5.75 5.45 20.71
CA SER A 336 -7.12 5.20 20.25
C SER A 336 -7.37 3.73 19.88
N LEU A 337 -6.42 2.83 20.16
CA LEU A 337 -6.55 1.40 19.92
C LEU A 337 -7.11 0.67 21.14
N ASN A 338 -8.14 -0.13 20.92
CA ASN A 338 -8.71 -1.04 21.90
C ASN A 338 -8.45 -2.49 21.50
N VAL A 339 -8.23 -3.35 22.49
CA VAL A 339 -8.19 -4.79 22.26
C VAL A 339 -9.60 -5.26 21.91
N SER A 340 -9.76 -5.89 20.74
CA SER A 340 -11.07 -6.35 20.27
C SER A 340 -10.94 -7.61 19.42
N THR A 341 -11.77 -8.61 19.73
CA THR A 341 -11.89 -9.85 18.96
C THR A 341 -13.29 -10.05 18.40
N SER A 342 -14.20 -9.10 18.59
CA SER A 342 -15.61 -9.16 18.17
C SER A 342 -15.75 -9.44 16.68
N TRP A 343 -14.86 -8.89 15.86
CA TRP A 343 -14.84 -9.08 14.41
C TRP A 343 -14.72 -10.54 13.97
N LYS A 344 -14.22 -11.43 14.84
CA LYS A 344 -14.11 -12.87 14.57
C LYS A 344 -15.46 -13.59 14.61
N GLU A 345 -16.46 -12.99 15.26
CA GLU A 345 -17.82 -13.53 15.35
C GLU A 345 -18.65 -13.19 14.11
N TYR A 346 -18.21 -12.19 13.33
CA TYR A 346 -18.89 -11.83 12.10
C TYR A 346 -18.79 -12.95 11.05
N PRO A 347 -19.86 -13.20 10.29
CA PRO A 347 -19.82 -14.06 9.11
C PRO A 347 -18.70 -13.65 8.15
N ASP A 348 -18.18 -14.62 7.40
CA ASP A 348 -17.19 -14.32 6.35
C ASP A 348 -17.83 -13.38 5.31
N VAL A 349 -17.22 -12.20 5.13
CA VAL A 349 -17.79 -11.10 4.36
C VAL A 349 -17.98 -11.51 2.90
N MET A 350 -16.99 -12.19 2.29
CA MET A 350 -17.09 -12.62 0.91
C MET A 350 -18.19 -13.68 0.71
N SER A 351 -18.35 -14.60 1.66
CA SER A 351 -19.40 -15.61 1.59
C SER A 351 -20.80 -15.01 1.76
N THR A 352 -20.92 -13.98 2.60
CA THR A 352 -22.19 -13.30 2.91
C THR A 352 -22.60 -12.37 1.77
N LEU A 353 -21.65 -11.64 1.20
CA LEU A 353 -21.85 -10.68 0.12
C LEU A 353 -21.23 -11.20 -1.19
N SER A 354 -21.77 -12.31 -1.67
CA SER A 354 -21.21 -13.07 -2.79
C SER A 354 -21.34 -12.40 -4.16
N THR A 355 -22.19 -11.38 -4.29
CA THR A 355 -22.41 -10.65 -5.54
C THR A 355 -22.26 -9.14 -5.35
N THR A 356 -21.87 -8.42 -6.42
CA THR A 356 -21.85 -6.95 -6.41
C THR A 356 -23.22 -6.37 -6.03
N ALA A 357 -24.32 -6.98 -6.49
CA ALA A 357 -25.66 -6.57 -6.13
C ALA A 357 -25.91 -6.68 -4.60
N SER A 358 -25.49 -7.77 -3.96
CA SER A 358 -25.60 -7.92 -2.50
C SER A 358 -24.77 -6.90 -1.74
N VAL A 359 -23.58 -6.56 -2.24
CA VAL A 359 -22.73 -5.51 -1.67
C VAL A 359 -23.42 -4.15 -1.77
N VAL A 360 -23.91 -3.78 -2.95
CA VAL A 360 -24.61 -2.51 -3.17
C VAL A 360 -25.87 -2.42 -2.32
N ALA A 361 -26.65 -3.51 -2.24
CA ALA A 361 -27.83 -3.57 -1.38
C ALA A 361 -27.48 -3.34 0.10
N ALA A 362 -26.44 -3.99 0.61
CA ALA A 362 -25.97 -3.80 1.98
C ALA A 362 -25.45 -2.38 2.25
N LEU A 363 -24.80 -1.75 1.27
CA LEU A 363 -24.32 -0.37 1.39
C LEU A 363 -25.42 0.69 1.23
N SER A 364 -26.54 0.32 0.61
CA SER A 364 -27.68 1.22 0.36
C SER A 364 -28.77 1.10 1.42
N HIS A 365 -28.66 0.14 2.34
CA HIS A 365 -29.59 0.00 3.45
C HIS A 365 -29.28 1.08 4.50
N CYS A 366 -30.11 2.11 4.54
CA CYS A 366 -30.17 3.05 5.65
C CYS A 366 -31.35 2.59 6.52
N ASP A 367 -31.08 2.19 7.77
CA ASP A 367 -32.16 2.07 8.73
C ASP A 367 -32.65 3.49 9.04
N ASP A 368 -33.88 3.83 8.64
CA ASP A 368 -34.55 5.12 8.92
C ASP A 368 -34.76 5.40 10.42
N GLN A 369 -34.12 4.65 11.33
CA GLN A 369 -34.36 4.72 12.77
C GLN A 369 -33.35 5.56 13.57
N THR A 370 -32.36 6.19 12.94
CA THR A 370 -31.49 7.15 13.63
C THR A 370 -31.20 8.37 12.77
N ALA A 371 -32.11 9.34 12.82
CA ALA A 371 -31.86 10.74 12.46
C ALA A 371 -32.35 11.63 13.61
#